data_AF-A0A069IU20-F1
#
_entry.id   AF-A0A069IU20-F1
#
_cell.length_a   1.000
_cell.length_b   1.000
_cell.length_c   1.000
_cell.angle_alpha   90.00
_cell.angle_beta   90.00
_cell.angle_gamma   90.00
#
_symmetry.space_group_name_H-M   'P 1'
#
loop_
_entity.id
_entity.type
_entity.pdbx_description
1 polymer ?
#
loop_
_entity_poly.entity_id
_entity_poly.type
_entity_poly.pdbx_seq_one_letter_code
_entity_poly.pdbx_strand_id
1 'polypeptide(L)'
;MRAPRLALFASAAALLTAAGAHAQTPYEASGQTAPTAAPAPGAADFTDEELRKYDVAITRVRAVSDTLNGAQPTPEQQAEMAAAVQESGLEVVRFNAISNAAAESPVINARINAMKAPKPAPGSVAAGVSDAELRQFVEAMTKIRAVTANVQNGQATPEQSAQLTAAVEGSGLAVDRFNAVATAVSQDAGLRARAELIGARQQEAGAQ
;
A
#
# COMPACT_ATOMS: atom_id res chain seq x y z
N MET A 1 -13.77 -0.47 -35.86
CA MET A 1 -14.80 0.48 -35.35
C MET A 1 -15.95 -0.30 -34.72
N ARG A 2 -16.12 -0.18 -33.40
CA ARG A 2 -17.40 -0.01 -32.67
C ARG A 2 -17.10 0.02 -31.18
N ALA A 3 -17.63 1.06 -30.53
CA ALA A 3 -17.38 1.50 -29.16
C ALA A 3 -18.14 0.65 -28.11
N PRO A 4 -17.86 0.84 -26.80
CA PRO A 4 -18.27 -0.04 -25.71
C PRO A 4 -19.66 0.32 -25.16
N ARG A 5 -20.29 -0.60 -24.41
CA ARG A 5 -21.46 -0.31 -23.58
C ARG A 5 -21.16 -0.61 -22.12
N LEU A 6 -21.01 0.49 -21.37
CA LEU A 6 -21.16 0.55 -19.93
C LEU A 6 -22.59 0.12 -19.55
N ALA A 7 -22.71 -0.72 -18.52
CA ALA A 7 -23.95 -0.92 -17.79
C ALA A 7 -23.68 -0.66 -16.29
N LEU A 8 -24.07 0.54 -15.85
CA LEU A 8 -24.28 0.91 -14.46
C LEU A 8 -25.41 0.06 -13.87
N PHE A 9 -25.19 -0.59 -12.74
CA PHE A 9 -26.28 -1.04 -11.88
C PHE A 9 -26.44 -0.06 -10.72
N ALA A 10 -27.46 0.79 -10.86
CA ALA A 10 -27.98 1.65 -9.81
C ALA A 10 -28.67 0.78 -8.75
N SER A 11 -28.28 0.98 -7.49
CA SER A 11 -28.93 0.37 -6.33
C SER A 11 -30.32 0.97 -6.12
N ALA A 12 -31.34 0.12 -6.10
CA ALA A 12 -32.69 0.48 -5.68
C ALA A 12 -32.86 0.09 -4.20
N ALA A 13 -32.73 1.05 -3.29
CA ALA A 13 -33.22 0.90 -1.92
C ALA A 13 -34.67 1.39 -1.87
N ALA A 14 -35.61 0.45 -1.80
CA ALA A 14 -37.01 0.74 -1.54
C ALA A 14 -37.17 1.20 -0.09
N LEU A 15 -37.53 2.46 0.12
CA LEU A 15 -37.96 2.97 1.41
C LEU A 15 -39.49 3.04 1.47
N LEU A 16 -39.99 2.41 2.52
CA LEU A 16 -41.37 2.22 2.92
C LEU A 16 -42.07 3.58 3.17
N THR A 17 -43.11 3.91 2.40
CA THR A 17 -43.97 5.08 2.62
C THR A 17 -45.15 4.70 3.51
N ALA A 18 -45.09 5.05 4.80
CA ALA A 18 -46.28 5.15 5.65
C ALA A 18 -46.83 6.57 5.56
N ALA A 19 -47.99 6.70 4.91
CA ALA A 19 -48.74 7.93 4.77
C ALA A 19 -49.46 8.27 6.10
N GLY A 20 -49.12 9.42 6.68
CA GLY A 20 -49.89 10.10 7.72
C GLY A 20 -49.91 11.58 7.39
N ALA A 21 -51.07 12.07 6.96
CA ALA A 21 -51.28 13.42 6.47
C ALA A 21 -51.58 14.39 7.61
N HIS A 22 -50.78 15.43 7.85
CA HIS A 22 -51.23 16.67 8.48
C HIS A 22 -50.35 17.89 8.06
N ALA A 23 -51.05 18.92 7.57
CA ALA A 23 -50.79 20.37 7.62
C ALA A 23 -49.38 20.95 7.40
N GLN A 24 -49.31 21.83 6.38
CA GLN A 24 -48.17 22.66 6.00
C GLN A 24 -47.92 23.78 7.02
N THR A 25 -46.78 23.74 7.71
CA THR A 25 -46.10 24.91 8.29
C THR A 25 -44.85 25.17 7.47
N PRO A 26 -44.54 26.41 7.05
CA PRO A 26 -43.29 26.70 6.36
C PRO A 26 -42.15 26.58 7.38
N TYR A 27 -41.52 25.41 7.43
CA TYR A 27 -40.27 25.23 8.16
C TYR A 27 -39.15 25.85 7.32
N GLU A 28 -38.46 26.80 7.93
CA GLU A 28 -37.21 27.36 7.46
C GLU A 28 -36.28 26.24 6.98
N ALA A 29 -35.64 26.46 5.83
CA ALA A 29 -34.65 25.57 5.28
C ALA A 29 -33.45 25.50 6.23
N SER A 30 -33.51 24.61 7.23
CA SER A 30 -32.33 24.15 7.94
C SER A 30 -31.43 23.49 6.91
N GLY A 31 -30.37 24.21 6.53
CA GLY A 31 -29.30 23.71 5.66
C GLY A 31 -28.70 22.46 6.26
N GLN A 32 -29.27 21.32 5.89
CA GLN A 32 -28.70 20.02 6.20
C GLN A 32 -27.57 19.82 5.20
N THR A 33 -26.40 20.36 5.54
CA THR A 33 -25.14 19.90 4.95
C THR A 33 -25.12 18.39 5.09
N ALA A 34 -25.19 17.69 3.97
CA ALA A 34 -24.99 16.25 3.92
C ALA A 34 -23.72 15.94 4.74
N PRO A 35 -23.74 14.94 5.64
CA PRO A 35 -22.54 14.59 6.39
C PRO A 35 -21.43 14.29 5.38
N THR A 36 -20.36 15.09 5.41
CA THR A 36 -19.14 14.79 4.70
C THR A 36 -18.75 13.37 5.07
N ALA A 37 -18.70 12.48 4.08
CA ALA A 37 -18.21 11.13 4.29
C ALA A 37 -16.84 11.22 4.95
N ALA A 38 -16.63 10.49 6.05
CA ALA A 38 -15.35 10.45 6.71
C ALA A 38 -14.26 10.06 5.69
N PRO A 39 -13.07 10.67 5.74
CA PRO A 39 -11.98 10.30 4.84
C PRO A 39 -11.70 8.80 4.97
N ALA A 40 -11.43 8.16 3.83
CA ALA A 40 -11.05 6.75 3.83
C ALA A 40 -9.78 6.57 4.68
N PRO A 41 -9.67 5.47 5.45
CA PRO A 41 -8.48 5.19 6.23
C PRO A 41 -7.26 5.03 5.31
N GLY A 42 -6.20 5.76 5.61
CA GLY A 42 -4.91 5.69 4.92
C GLY A 42 -4.07 4.52 5.43
N ALA A 43 -2.92 4.31 4.80
CA ALA A 43 -2.06 3.17 5.11
C ALA A 43 -1.55 3.12 6.55
N ALA A 44 -1.50 4.26 7.24
CA ALA A 44 -1.09 4.37 8.65
C ALA A 44 -2.21 3.97 9.64
N ASP A 45 -3.47 3.95 9.22
CA ASP A 45 -4.62 3.69 10.10
C ASP A 45 -4.83 2.20 10.43
N PHE A 46 -4.08 1.31 9.78
CA PHE A 46 -4.14 -0.13 10.00
C PHE A 46 -3.00 -0.63 10.86
N THR A 47 -3.32 -1.47 11.84
CA THR A 47 -2.34 -2.12 12.71
C THR A 47 -1.62 -3.27 12.02
N ASP A 48 -0.42 -3.61 12.47
CA ASP A 48 0.32 -4.77 11.95
C ASP A 48 -0.42 -6.10 12.18
N GLU A 49 -1.23 -6.19 13.23
CA GLU A 49 -2.08 -7.35 13.47
C GLU A 49 -3.17 -7.48 12.40
N GLU A 50 -3.89 -6.40 12.10
CA GLU A 50 -4.89 -6.37 11.04
C GLU A 50 -4.28 -6.72 9.67
N LEU A 51 -3.08 -6.20 9.38
CA LEU A 51 -2.37 -6.52 8.14
C LEU A 51 -1.92 -7.99 8.06
N ARG A 52 -1.56 -8.63 9.18
CA ARG A 52 -1.30 -10.08 9.21
C ARG A 52 -2.56 -10.90 8.97
N LYS A 53 -3.66 -10.53 9.62
CA LYS A 53 -4.96 -11.21 9.41
C LYS A 53 -5.43 -11.05 7.96
N TYR A 54 -5.23 -9.86 7.39
CA TYR A 54 -5.48 -9.58 5.98
C TYR A 54 -4.63 -10.45 5.04
N ASP A 55 -3.31 -10.60 5.28
CA ASP A 55 -2.44 -11.48 4.48
C ASP A 55 -2.91 -12.95 4.50
N VAL A 56 -3.34 -13.44 5.66
CA VAL A 56 -3.91 -14.79 5.80
C VAL A 56 -5.20 -14.92 4.99
N ALA A 57 -6.13 -13.97 5.13
CA ALA A 57 -7.39 -13.96 4.39
C ALA A 57 -7.17 -13.88 2.88
N ILE A 58 -6.36 -12.94 2.39
CA ILE A 58 -6.15 -12.74 0.95
C ILE A 58 -5.44 -13.92 0.30
N THR A 59 -4.55 -14.61 1.03
CA THR A 59 -3.89 -15.83 0.52
C THR A 59 -4.91 -16.94 0.26
N ARG A 60 -5.86 -17.14 1.19
CA ARG A 60 -6.94 -18.13 1.03
C ARG A 60 -7.94 -17.72 -0.04
N VAL A 61 -8.35 -16.46 -0.06
CA VAL A 61 -9.25 -15.91 -1.09
C VAL A 61 -8.63 -16.07 -2.49
N ARG A 62 -7.32 -15.83 -2.64
CA ARG A 62 -6.59 -16.07 -3.89
C ARG A 62 -6.55 -17.55 -4.25
N ALA A 63 -6.27 -18.44 -3.29
CA ALA A 63 -6.28 -19.88 -3.55
C ALA A 63 -7.64 -20.38 -4.07
N VAL A 64 -8.75 -19.90 -3.50
CA VAL A 64 -10.11 -20.18 -4.02
C VAL A 64 -10.28 -19.58 -5.42
N SER A 65 -9.82 -18.34 -5.63
CA SER A 65 -9.92 -17.66 -6.93
C SER A 65 -9.10 -18.35 -8.03
N ASP A 66 -7.95 -18.91 -7.71
CA ASP A 66 -7.10 -19.64 -8.65
C ASP A 66 -7.80 -20.92 -9.16
N THR A 67 -8.68 -21.53 -8.36
CA THR A 67 -9.50 -22.66 -8.81
C THR A 67 -10.53 -22.28 -9.88
N LEU A 68 -10.89 -21.00 -9.97
CA LEU A 68 -11.92 -20.52 -10.89
C LEU A 68 -11.47 -20.53 -12.35
N ASN A 69 -10.16 -20.51 -12.63
CA ASN A 69 -9.63 -20.42 -14.01
C ASN A 69 -10.33 -19.33 -14.87
N GLY A 70 -10.72 -18.20 -14.24
CA GLY A 70 -11.44 -17.11 -14.90
C GLY A 70 -12.98 -17.26 -14.96
N ALA A 71 -13.54 -18.32 -14.40
CA ALA A 71 -14.99 -18.47 -14.20
C ALA A 71 -15.50 -17.57 -13.06
N GLN A 72 -16.80 -17.30 -13.07
CA GLN A 72 -17.46 -16.58 -11.98
C GLN A 72 -17.50 -17.47 -10.72
N PRO A 73 -17.24 -16.92 -9.51
CA PRO A 73 -17.32 -17.68 -8.27
C PRO A 73 -18.72 -18.30 -8.05
N THR A 74 -18.77 -19.60 -7.78
CA THR A 74 -20.02 -20.28 -7.37
C THR A 74 -20.47 -19.82 -5.99
N PRO A 75 -21.73 -20.03 -5.59
CA PRO A 75 -22.21 -19.70 -4.24
C PRO A 75 -21.38 -20.37 -3.13
N GLU A 76 -20.93 -21.60 -3.34
CA GLU A 76 -20.05 -22.33 -2.41
C GLU A 76 -18.71 -21.61 -2.27
N GLN A 77 -18.09 -21.21 -3.39
CA GLN A 77 -16.83 -20.50 -3.38
C GLN A 77 -16.95 -19.08 -2.78
N GLN A 78 -18.09 -18.41 -2.97
CA GLN A 78 -18.38 -17.15 -2.28
C GLN A 78 -18.47 -17.35 -0.77
N ALA A 79 -19.10 -18.45 -0.32
CA ALA A 79 -19.14 -18.81 1.09
C ALA A 79 -17.74 -19.16 1.63
N GLU A 80 -16.90 -19.85 0.85
CA GLU A 80 -15.50 -20.14 1.22
C GLU A 80 -14.65 -18.87 1.33
N MET A 81 -14.79 -17.92 0.41
CA MET A 81 -14.10 -16.62 0.50
C MET A 81 -14.56 -15.83 1.74
N ALA A 82 -15.85 -15.82 2.04
CA ALA A 82 -16.38 -15.18 3.25
C ALA A 82 -15.87 -15.87 4.52
N ALA A 83 -15.85 -17.20 4.55
CA ALA A 83 -15.30 -17.99 5.64
C ALA A 83 -13.80 -17.71 5.83
N ALA A 84 -13.03 -17.60 4.75
CA ALA A 84 -11.60 -17.28 4.83
C ALA A 84 -11.32 -15.94 5.53
N VAL A 85 -12.16 -14.92 5.27
CA VAL A 85 -12.07 -13.63 5.95
C VAL A 85 -12.46 -13.78 7.43
N GLN A 86 -13.55 -14.47 7.73
CA GLN A 86 -14.00 -14.70 9.11
C GLN A 86 -12.97 -15.48 9.94
N GLU A 87 -12.41 -16.56 9.39
CA GLU A 87 -11.40 -17.40 10.05
C GLU A 87 -10.08 -16.67 10.29
N SER A 88 -9.77 -15.64 9.51
CA SER A 88 -8.61 -14.78 9.78
C SER A 88 -8.78 -13.93 11.04
N GLY A 89 -10.00 -13.85 11.59
CA GLY A 89 -10.34 -12.98 12.72
C GLY A 89 -10.36 -11.49 12.34
N LEU A 90 -10.44 -11.19 11.05
CA LEU A 90 -10.63 -9.84 10.52
C LEU A 90 -12.10 -9.65 10.16
N GLU A 91 -12.69 -8.52 10.56
CA GLU A 91 -14.04 -8.19 10.12
C GLU A 91 -14.07 -7.94 8.61
N VAL A 92 -15.17 -8.32 7.95
CA VAL A 92 -15.34 -8.13 6.50
C VAL A 92 -15.23 -6.66 6.10
N VAL A 93 -15.77 -5.74 6.92
CA VAL A 93 -15.63 -4.30 6.70
C VAL A 93 -14.17 -3.86 6.74
N ARG A 94 -13.39 -4.38 7.70
CA ARG A 94 -11.94 -4.10 7.79
C ARG A 94 -11.15 -4.73 6.65
N PHE A 95 -11.48 -5.95 6.23
CA PHE A 95 -10.88 -6.58 5.07
C PHE A 95 -11.08 -5.76 3.80
N ASN A 96 -12.31 -5.28 3.55
CA ASN A 96 -12.61 -4.43 2.39
C ASN A 96 -11.88 -3.07 2.47
N ALA A 97 -11.82 -2.46 3.65
CA ALA A 97 -11.08 -1.21 3.87
C ALA A 97 -9.59 -1.38 3.56
N ILE A 98 -8.96 -2.45 4.06
CA ILE A 98 -7.55 -2.75 3.78
C ILE A 98 -7.35 -3.09 2.29
N SER A 99 -8.28 -3.83 1.68
CA SER A 99 -8.21 -4.17 0.24
C SER A 99 -8.20 -2.91 -0.64
N ASN A 100 -9.09 -1.97 -0.36
CA ASN A 100 -9.17 -0.69 -1.07
C ASN A 100 -7.90 0.14 -0.83
N ALA A 101 -7.49 0.29 0.43
CA ALA A 101 -6.27 1.02 0.76
C ALA A 101 -5.02 0.38 0.14
N ALA A 102 -4.95 -0.95 0.03
CA ALA A 102 -3.83 -1.66 -0.60
C ALA A 102 -3.78 -1.47 -2.12
N ALA A 103 -4.91 -1.15 -2.76
CA ALA A 103 -4.97 -0.79 -4.17
C ALA A 103 -4.49 0.64 -4.43
N GLU A 104 -4.69 1.53 -3.46
CA GLU A 104 -4.33 2.95 -3.55
C GLU A 104 -2.94 3.26 -3.00
N SER A 105 -2.46 2.45 -2.04
CA SER A 105 -1.20 2.64 -1.34
C SER A 105 -0.24 1.45 -1.51
N PRO A 106 0.95 1.65 -2.11
CA PRO A 106 1.98 0.62 -2.12
C PRO A 106 2.54 0.33 -0.72
N VAL A 107 2.31 1.21 0.27
CA VAL A 107 2.81 1.07 1.65
C VAL A 107 2.20 -0.15 2.32
N ILE A 108 0.92 -0.45 2.09
CA ILE A 108 0.26 -1.62 2.70
C ILE A 108 0.98 -2.92 2.30
N ASN A 109 1.20 -3.11 1.01
CA ASN A 109 1.88 -4.31 0.51
C ASN A 109 3.33 -4.39 1.01
N ALA A 110 4.04 -3.25 1.05
CA ALA A 110 5.40 -3.21 1.57
C ALA A 110 5.47 -3.51 3.08
N ARG A 111 4.48 -3.07 3.88
CA ARG A 111 4.35 -3.42 5.30
C ARG A 111 4.14 -4.92 5.48
N ILE A 112 3.22 -5.51 4.71
CA ILE A 112 2.96 -6.95 4.73
C ILE A 112 4.23 -7.74 4.38
N ASN A 113 4.94 -7.35 3.32
CA ASN A 113 6.20 -7.98 2.93
C ASN A 113 7.27 -7.86 4.02
N ALA A 114 7.43 -6.69 4.63
CA ALA A 114 8.38 -6.48 5.72
C ALA A 114 8.08 -7.33 6.96
N MET A 115 6.80 -7.56 7.28
CA MET A 115 6.41 -8.45 8.39
C MET A 115 6.71 -9.93 8.12
N LYS A 116 6.64 -10.35 6.85
CA LYS A 116 6.87 -11.75 6.43
C LYS A 116 8.35 -12.06 6.24
N ALA A 117 9.16 -11.03 5.96
CA ALA A 117 10.57 -11.20 5.70
C ALA A 117 11.30 -11.75 6.95
N PRO A 118 12.29 -12.64 6.77
CA PRO A 118 13.07 -13.16 7.87
C PRO A 118 13.80 -12.02 8.58
N LYS A 119 13.90 -12.11 9.90
CA LYS A 119 14.70 -11.14 10.66
C LYS A 119 16.18 -11.31 10.30
N PRO A 120 16.94 -10.20 10.19
CA PRO A 120 18.38 -10.29 9.99
C PRO A 120 19.06 -11.13 11.07
N ALA A 121 20.07 -11.91 10.67
CA ALA A 121 20.82 -12.75 11.60
C ALA A 121 21.51 -11.88 12.67
N PRO A 122 21.44 -12.24 13.98
CA PRO A 122 22.13 -11.50 15.03
C PRO A 122 23.62 -11.35 14.73
N GLY A 123 24.17 -10.14 14.91
CA GLY A 123 25.57 -9.84 14.62
C GLY A 123 25.90 -9.63 13.14
N SER A 124 24.95 -9.81 12.21
CA SER A 124 25.12 -9.42 10.81
C SER A 124 25.13 -7.90 10.66
N VAL A 125 25.74 -7.41 9.58
CA VAL A 125 25.65 -5.99 9.20
C VAL A 125 24.19 -5.56 9.10
N ALA A 126 23.33 -6.40 8.52
CA ALA A 126 21.90 -6.14 8.35
C ALA A 126 21.14 -5.96 9.67
N ALA A 127 21.50 -6.72 10.72
CA ALA A 127 20.92 -6.54 12.05
C ALA A 127 21.36 -5.22 12.71
N GLY A 128 22.55 -4.72 12.36
CA GLY A 128 23.10 -3.45 12.85
C GLY A 128 22.70 -2.22 12.04
N VAL A 129 21.84 -2.33 11.02
CA VAL A 129 21.35 -1.17 10.26
C VAL A 129 20.11 -0.59 10.95
N SER A 130 20.23 0.66 11.40
CA SER A 130 19.10 1.41 11.95
C SER A 130 18.12 1.87 10.87
N ASP A 131 16.87 2.17 11.24
CA ASP A 131 15.89 2.73 10.30
C ASP A 131 16.29 4.11 9.77
N ALA A 132 17.09 4.87 10.54
CA ALA A 132 17.61 6.16 10.10
C ALA A 132 18.64 6.00 8.99
N GLU A 133 19.63 5.12 9.18
CA GLU A 133 20.63 4.80 8.16
C GLU A 133 19.98 4.19 6.92
N LEU A 134 18.99 3.31 7.10
CA LEU A 134 18.29 2.71 5.97
C LEU A 134 17.48 3.77 5.19
N ARG A 135 16.90 4.77 5.87
CA ARG A 135 16.25 5.91 5.21
C ARG A 135 17.22 6.73 4.37
N GLN A 136 18.34 7.12 4.96
CA GLN A 136 19.41 7.85 4.27
C GLN A 136 19.91 7.09 3.04
N PHE A 137 20.10 5.78 3.18
CA PHE A 137 20.50 4.91 2.08
C PHE A 137 19.45 4.88 0.95
N VAL A 138 18.17 4.68 1.27
CA VAL A 138 17.08 4.64 0.28
C VAL A 138 16.91 5.99 -0.41
N GLU A 139 17.02 7.09 0.32
CA GLU A 139 16.96 8.45 -0.24
C GLU A 139 18.10 8.69 -1.25
N ALA A 140 19.34 8.36 -0.88
CA ALA A 140 20.48 8.44 -1.78
C ALA A 140 20.31 7.56 -3.03
N MET A 141 19.86 6.31 -2.86
CA MET A 141 19.57 5.42 -3.99
C MET A 141 18.48 5.96 -4.90
N THR A 142 17.47 6.64 -4.35
CA THR A 142 16.40 7.28 -5.13
C THR A 142 16.94 8.44 -5.95
N LYS A 143 17.75 9.31 -5.34
CA LYS A 143 18.46 10.40 -6.03
C LYS A 143 19.38 9.89 -7.12
N ILE A 144 20.20 8.88 -6.83
CA ILE A 144 21.09 8.22 -7.79
C ILE A 144 20.29 7.71 -8.99
N ARG A 145 19.20 6.96 -8.74
CA ARG A 145 18.33 6.44 -9.80
C ARG A 145 17.75 7.56 -10.66
N ALA A 146 17.27 8.64 -10.05
CA ALA A 146 16.74 9.79 -10.77
C ALA A 146 17.80 10.45 -11.67
N VAL A 147 19.03 10.62 -11.18
CA VAL A 147 20.14 11.15 -11.99
C VAL A 147 20.47 10.20 -13.14
N THR A 148 20.59 8.89 -12.87
CA THR A 148 20.88 7.89 -13.90
C THR A 148 19.77 7.73 -14.94
N ALA A 149 18.50 7.93 -14.57
CA ALA A 149 17.37 7.88 -15.50
C ALA A 149 17.42 9.02 -16.53
N ASN A 150 18.08 10.13 -16.19
CA ASN A 150 18.27 11.28 -17.08
C ASN A 150 19.57 11.18 -17.92
N VAL A 151 20.34 10.09 -17.79
CA VAL A 151 21.53 9.86 -18.61
C VAL A 151 21.11 9.49 -20.03
N GLN A 152 21.26 10.44 -20.94
CA GLN A 152 21.02 10.23 -22.37
C GLN A 152 22.33 9.78 -23.04
N ASN A 153 22.26 8.81 -23.96
CA ASN A 153 23.41 8.30 -24.72
C ASN A 153 24.48 7.51 -23.93
N GLY A 154 24.15 7.00 -22.75
CA GLY A 154 25.02 6.08 -22.00
C GLY A 154 26.27 6.70 -21.37
N GLN A 155 26.43 8.03 -21.42
CA GLN A 155 27.48 8.77 -20.72
C GLN A 155 26.86 9.79 -19.77
N ALA A 156 27.22 9.70 -18.48
CA ALA A 156 26.85 10.72 -17.52
C ALA A 156 27.58 12.03 -17.84
N THR A 157 26.86 13.15 -17.84
CA THR A 157 27.49 14.47 -17.97
C THR A 157 28.32 14.80 -16.71
N PRO A 158 29.24 15.78 -16.77
CA PRO A 158 29.96 16.25 -15.58
C PRO A 158 29.02 16.70 -14.45
N GLU A 159 27.90 17.34 -14.80
CA GLU A 159 26.87 17.77 -13.86
C GLU A 159 26.17 16.57 -13.20
N GLN A 160 25.84 15.54 -13.98
CA GLN A 160 25.27 14.30 -13.44
C GLN A 160 26.26 13.58 -12.53
N SER A 161 27.54 13.54 -12.88
CA SER A 161 28.59 12.98 -12.03
C SER A 161 28.69 13.72 -10.70
N ALA A 162 28.64 15.07 -10.72
CA ALA A 162 28.60 15.87 -9.50
C ALA A 162 27.32 15.63 -8.67
N GLN A 163 26.17 15.44 -9.32
CA GLN A 163 24.91 15.09 -8.63
C GLN A 163 24.94 13.69 -8.00
N LEU A 164 25.60 12.72 -8.63
CA LEU A 164 25.79 11.38 -8.06
C LEU A 164 26.67 11.47 -6.80
N THR A 165 27.79 12.20 -6.86
CA THR A 165 28.65 12.44 -5.68
C THR A 165 27.87 13.15 -4.58
N ALA A 166 27.14 14.22 -4.91
CA ALA A 166 26.33 14.97 -3.96
C ALA A 166 25.19 14.13 -3.37
N ALA A 167 24.63 13.17 -4.11
CA ALA A 167 23.60 12.26 -3.59
C ALA A 167 24.17 11.30 -2.54
N VAL A 168 25.40 10.81 -2.74
CA VAL A 168 26.09 9.95 -1.77
C VAL A 168 26.55 10.77 -0.56
N GLU A 169 27.20 11.91 -0.76
CA GLU A 169 27.67 12.78 0.32
C GLU A 169 26.51 13.40 1.13
N GLY A 170 25.45 13.82 0.44
CA GLY A 170 24.25 14.41 1.03
C GLY A 170 23.35 13.38 1.73
N SER A 171 23.65 12.08 1.63
CA SER A 171 22.94 11.05 2.39
C SER A 171 23.21 11.14 3.89
N GLY A 172 24.32 11.78 4.29
CA GLY A 172 24.79 11.77 5.67
C GLY A 172 25.38 10.43 6.12
N LEU A 173 25.48 9.45 5.22
CA LEU A 173 26.23 8.21 5.43
C LEU A 173 27.65 8.37 4.91
N ALA A 174 28.62 7.88 5.69
CA ALA A 174 29.97 7.68 5.17
C ALA A 174 29.94 6.68 4.01
N VAL A 175 30.82 6.85 3.00
CA VAL A 175 30.86 5.99 1.80
C VAL A 175 31.03 4.52 2.16
N ASP A 176 31.92 4.18 3.10
CA ASP A 176 32.10 2.81 3.58
C ASP A 176 30.81 2.25 4.20
N ARG A 177 30.07 3.08 4.95
CA ARG A 177 28.81 2.67 5.56
C ARG A 177 27.71 2.49 4.50
N PHE A 178 27.64 3.39 3.53
CA PHE A 178 26.73 3.27 2.39
C PHE A 178 26.97 1.96 1.63
N ASN A 179 28.22 1.63 1.32
CA ASN A 179 28.58 0.38 0.63
C ASN A 179 28.28 -0.87 1.46
N ALA A 180 28.52 -0.81 2.77
CA ALA A 180 28.16 -1.90 3.69
C ALA A 180 26.65 -2.13 3.74
N VAL A 181 25.84 -1.05 3.81
CA VAL A 181 24.38 -1.13 3.76
C VAL A 181 23.91 -1.64 2.40
N ALA A 182 24.48 -1.17 1.30
CA ALA A 182 24.16 -1.65 -0.05
C ALA A 182 24.36 -3.17 -0.17
N THR A 183 25.51 -3.65 0.30
CA THR A 183 25.83 -5.09 0.32
C THR A 183 24.85 -5.85 1.20
N ALA A 184 24.58 -5.36 2.42
CA ALA A 184 23.63 -5.98 3.34
C ALA A 184 22.21 -6.05 2.75
N VAL A 185 21.72 -4.98 2.10
CA VAL A 185 20.39 -4.94 1.46
C VAL A 185 20.29 -5.95 0.31
N SER A 186 21.39 -6.16 -0.43
CA SER A 186 21.42 -7.16 -1.50
C SER A 186 21.43 -8.61 -0.98
N GLN A 187 21.97 -8.86 0.20
CA GLN A 187 22.14 -10.21 0.76
C GLN A 187 21.04 -10.62 1.74
N ASP A 188 20.45 -9.67 2.46
CA ASP A 188 19.47 -9.92 3.52
C ASP A 188 18.04 -9.56 3.06
N ALA A 189 17.16 -10.57 3.04
CA ALA A 189 15.77 -10.38 2.61
C ALA A 189 14.96 -9.50 3.57
N GLY A 190 15.24 -9.57 4.88
CA GLY A 190 14.61 -8.73 5.90
C GLY A 190 14.93 -7.26 5.71
N LEU A 191 16.22 -6.95 5.54
CA LEU A 191 16.68 -5.59 5.31
C LEU A 191 16.17 -5.04 3.97
N ARG A 192 16.10 -5.87 2.92
CA ARG A 192 15.51 -5.48 1.64
C ARG A 192 14.04 -5.11 1.78
N ALA A 193 13.24 -5.93 2.45
CA ALA A 193 11.82 -5.64 2.66
C ALA A 193 11.61 -4.35 3.49
N ARG A 194 12.48 -4.09 4.48
CA ARG A 194 12.49 -2.82 5.22
C ARG A 194 12.84 -1.63 4.32
N ALA A 195 13.81 -1.78 3.41
CA ALA A 195 14.18 -0.74 2.45
C ALA A 195 13.04 -0.44 1.47
N GLU A 196 12.34 -1.47 0.99
CA GLU A 196 11.15 -1.34 0.14
C GLU A 196 10.03 -0.60 0.86
N LEU A 197 9.75 -0.92 2.13
CA LEU A 197 8.77 -0.20 2.94
C LEU A 197 9.12 1.28 3.09
N ILE A 198 10.38 1.60 3.33
CA ILE A 198 10.84 3.00 3.37
C ILE A 198 10.64 3.67 2.01
N GLY A 199 10.99 2.99 0.92
CA GLY A 199 10.79 3.50 -0.44
C GLY A 199 9.32 3.77 -0.76
N ALA A 200 8.42 2.85 -0.40
CA ALA A 200 6.98 3.02 -0.60
C ALA A 200 6.43 4.23 0.17
N ARG A 201 6.88 4.43 1.42
CA ARG A 201 6.48 5.60 2.21
C ARG A 201 6.97 6.92 1.61
N GLN A 202 8.18 6.95 1.05
CA GLN A 202 8.71 8.14 0.38
C GLN A 202 7.94 8.45 -0.91
N GLN A 203 7.55 7.44 -1.68
CA GLN A 203 6.74 7.62 -2.88
C GLN A 203 5.35 8.19 -2.53
N GLU A 204 4.72 7.65 -1.49
CA GLU A 204 3.42 8.14 -1.02
C GLU A 204 3.52 9.57 -0.48
N ALA A 205 4.56 9.89 0.30
CA ALA A 205 4.77 11.25 0.81
C ALA A 205 5.08 12.28 -0.28
N GLY A 206 5.70 11.87 -1.40
CA GLY A 206 5.94 12.74 -2.55
C GLY A 206 4.76 12.87 -3.52
N ALA A 207 3.71 12.06 -3.35
CA ALA A 207 2.49 12.08 -4.16
C ALA A 207 1.35 12.89 -3.51
N GLN A 208 1.52 13.32 -2.26
CA GLN A 208 0.62 14.21 -1.51
C GLN A 208 1.02 15.69 -1.72
#